data_AF-A0A0B0S8S9-F1
#
_entry.id   AF-A0A0B0S8S9-F1
#
_cell.length_a   1.000
_cell.length_b   1.000
_cell.length_c   1.000
_cell.angle_alpha   90.00
_cell.angle_beta   90.00
_cell.angle_gamma   90.00
#
_symmetry.space_group_name_H-M   'P 1'
#
loop_
_entity.id
_entity.type
_entity.pdbx_description
1 polymer ?
#
loop_
_entity_poly.entity_id
_entity_poly.type
_entity_poly.pdbx_seq_one_letter_code
_entity_poly.pdbx_strand_id
1 'polypeptide(L)'
;MRKLLAVLALGLSLALAQGKITVWTHFGGPELEWLKAQARAFEKTSGTKVEVVEVPFGDIPYFNFGFFKAFGAENVFGKDAKGNLDPSKLLIGGEVGEKALQFIKDLRFRFNLVPEGVDYGVADGAFKDGALAMIINGPWALGDYKKAKIDFGIAPFPTPPGAKNPWGPFLGVQGVVVNAYSKNKTAAVNFAKTLITGKNLVSFNQAGGRIPVSKSAAKTLEKDPVVAGFSKVFALGTPMPNIPEMGKVWGPWGNAISLAIQRPDANVKKIVEDMVAEIKKAIGK
;
A
#
# COMPACT_ATOMS: atom_id res chain seq x y z
N MET A 1 -10.87 48.61 58.77
CA MET A 1 -10.79 47.78 57.54
C MET A 1 -10.36 46.38 57.94
N ARG A 2 -11.28 45.42 57.95
CA ARG A 2 -11.09 44.04 58.42
C ARG A 2 -11.62 43.08 57.35
N LYS A 3 -10.76 42.19 56.83
CA LYS A 3 -10.90 40.72 56.75
C LYS A 3 -10.12 40.12 55.56
N LEU A 4 -9.23 39.18 55.90
CA LEU A 4 -8.60 38.18 55.02
C LEU A 4 -9.63 37.27 54.35
N LEU A 5 -9.28 36.73 53.18
CA LEU A 5 -9.47 35.31 52.83
C LEU A 5 -8.59 34.92 51.63
N ALA A 6 -7.64 34.02 51.89
CA ALA A 6 -6.94 33.22 50.89
C ALA A 6 -7.75 31.93 50.65
N VAL A 7 -7.86 31.44 49.40
CA VAL A 7 -8.05 30.00 49.09
C VAL A 7 -7.47 29.68 47.70
N LEU A 8 -6.56 28.70 47.71
CA LEU A 8 -6.07 27.90 46.59
C LEU A 8 -7.19 27.34 45.68
N ALA A 9 -6.93 27.31 44.37
CA ALA A 9 -7.40 26.20 43.55
C ALA A 9 -6.29 25.76 42.60
N LEU A 10 -5.55 24.73 43.02
CA LEU A 10 -4.84 23.83 42.12
C LEU A 10 -5.84 23.34 41.05
N GLY A 11 -5.55 23.65 39.79
CA GLY A 11 -6.05 22.90 38.65
C GLY A 11 -4.86 22.41 37.87
N LEU A 12 -4.33 21.23 38.24
CA LEU A 12 -3.48 20.43 37.39
C LEU A 12 -4.10 20.39 35.98
N SER A 13 -3.51 21.11 35.02
CA SER A 13 -3.31 20.48 33.71
C SER A 13 -1.85 20.08 33.72
N LEU A 14 -1.70 18.79 33.98
CA LEU A 14 -0.48 18.04 34.07
C LEU A 14 0.60 18.62 33.15
N ALA A 15 1.80 18.81 33.72
CA ALA A 15 3.00 18.38 33.04
C ALA A 15 2.83 16.88 32.72
N LEU A 16 2.01 16.56 31.71
CA LEU A 16 2.01 15.26 31.07
C LEU A 16 3.42 15.18 30.53
N ALA A 17 4.20 14.23 31.05
CA ALA A 17 5.55 13.92 30.65
C ALA A 17 5.75 14.28 29.17
N GLN A 18 6.73 15.15 28.89
CA GLN A 18 7.13 15.56 27.54
C GLN A 18 7.49 14.31 26.73
N GLY A 19 6.46 13.66 26.20
CA GLY A 19 6.57 12.44 25.45
C GLY A 19 6.84 12.82 24.01
N LYS A 20 7.94 12.32 23.45
CA LYS A 20 8.11 12.23 22.01
C LYS A 20 7.44 10.94 21.54
N ILE A 21 6.65 11.00 20.47
CA ILE A 21 6.23 9.83 19.72
C ILE A 21 6.85 9.90 18.32
N THR A 22 7.32 8.75 17.81
CA THR A 22 7.85 8.63 16.45
C THR A 22 6.87 7.84 15.61
N VAL A 23 6.56 8.34 14.42
CA VAL A 23 5.66 7.77 13.45
C VAL A 23 6.48 7.41 12.23
N TRP A 24 6.64 6.12 11.97
CA TRP A 24 7.20 5.63 10.71
C TRP A 24 6.12 5.60 9.64
N THR A 25 6.45 6.07 8.45
CA THR A 25 5.51 6.11 7.32
C THR A 25 6.23 5.84 6.02
N HIS A 26 5.52 5.25 5.05
CA HIS A 26 5.95 5.16 3.66
C HIS A 26 5.34 6.28 2.79
N PHE A 27 4.61 7.22 3.41
CA PHE A 27 4.00 8.32 2.68
C PHE A 27 5.09 9.26 2.15
N GLY A 28 4.99 9.59 0.87
CA GLY A 28 5.75 10.65 0.22
C GLY A 28 4.84 11.83 -0.18
N GLY A 29 5.43 12.83 -0.82
CA GLY A 29 4.69 13.89 -1.50
C GLY A 29 3.63 14.61 -0.62
N PRO A 30 2.45 14.94 -1.17
CA PRO A 30 1.37 15.59 -0.44
C PRO A 30 0.82 14.82 0.76
N GLU A 31 0.85 13.49 0.75
CA GLU A 31 0.40 12.65 1.88
C GLU A 31 1.34 12.80 3.09
N LEU A 32 2.65 12.89 2.84
CA LEU A 32 3.65 13.16 3.87
C LEU A 32 3.48 14.56 4.46
N GLU A 33 3.26 15.56 3.62
CA GLU A 33 3.04 16.94 4.07
C GLU A 33 1.75 17.08 4.88
N TRP A 34 0.70 16.35 4.49
CA TRP A 34 -0.53 16.22 5.29
C TRP A 34 -0.23 15.61 6.66
N LEU A 35 0.52 14.50 6.73
CA LEU A 35 0.82 13.82 8.00
C LEU A 35 1.66 14.71 8.92
N LYS A 36 2.66 15.41 8.39
CA LYS A 36 3.44 16.41 9.13
C LYS A 36 2.56 17.56 9.65
N ALA A 37 1.53 17.97 8.90
CA ALA A 37 0.57 18.97 9.36
C ALA A 37 -0.29 18.45 10.53
N GLN A 38 -0.76 17.21 10.47
CA GLN A 38 -1.50 16.60 11.60
C GLN A 38 -0.61 16.44 12.84
N ALA A 39 0.65 16.05 12.66
CA ALA A 39 1.64 15.98 13.73
C ALA A 39 1.81 17.34 14.43
N ARG A 40 2.02 18.42 13.68
CA ARG A 40 2.12 19.79 14.23
C ARG A 40 0.85 20.24 14.94
N ALA A 41 -0.33 19.93 14.39
CA ALA A 41 -1.60 20.29 15.00
C ALA A 41 -1.81 19.57 16.34
N PHE A 42 -1.46 18.28 16.41
CA PHE A 42 -1.53 17.50 17.64
C PHE A 42 -0.53 17.99 18.68
N GLU A 43 0.70 18.33 18.30
CA GLU A 43 1.69 18.87 19.22
C GLU A 43 1.21 20.18 19.86
N LYS A 44 0.62 21.09 19.07
CA LYS A 44 0.05 22.35 19.59
C LYS A 44 -1.06 22.15 20.62
N THR A 45 -1.88 21.10 20.48
CA THR A 45 -3.03 20.87 21.38
C THR A 45 -2.71 19.96 22.55
N SER A 46 -1.73 19.05 22.41
CA SER A 46 -1.41 18.04 23.42
C SER A 46 -0.10 18.28 24.15
N GLY A 47 0.78 19.14 23.63
CA GLY A 47 2.16 19.30 24.10
C GLY A 47 3.09 18.10 23.80
N THR A 48 2.58 17.04 23.16
CA THR A 48 3.35 15.84 22.80
C THR A 48 4.00 16.05 21.43
N LYS A 49 5.33 15.95 21.36
CA LYS A 49 6.07 16.06 20.09
C LYS A 49 5.87 14.81 19.23
N VAL A 50 5.53 15.00 17.96
CA VAL A 50 5.37 13.92 16.98
C VAL A 50 6.46 14.03 15.92
N GLU A 51 7.40 13.09 15.92
CA GLU A 51 8.42 12.96 14.87
C GLU A 51 7.90 12.02 13.77
N VAL A 52 8.04 12.43 12.51
CA VAL A 52 7.67 11.61 11.35
C VAL A 52 8.95 11.15 10.65
N VAL A 53 9.09 9.83 10.48
CA VAL A 53 10.24 9.19 9.82
C VAL A 53 9.74 8.45 8.59
N GLU A 54 10.31 8.76 7.45
CA GLU A 54 9.99 8.10 6.19
C GLU A 54 10.79 6.78 6.05
N VAL A 55 10.12 5.74 5.56
CA VAL A 55 10.71 4.42 5.29
C VAL A 55 10.26 3.97 3.89
N PRO A 56 11.19 3.69 2.96
CA PRO A 56 10.85 3.26 1.60
C PRO A 56 10.21 1.88 1.60
N PHE A 57 9.26 1.67 0.68
CA PHE A 57 8.61 0.38 0.44
C PHE A 57 9.09 -0.19 -0.90
N GLY A 58 9.29 -1.51 -0.99
CA GLY A 58 9.75 -2.20 -2.20
C GLY A 58 8.64 -3.07 -2.77
N ASP A 59 8.35 -2.94 -4.08
CA ASP A 59 7.00 -3.20 -4.58
C ASP A 59 6.86 -4.14 -5.81
N ILE A 60 7.94 -4.65 -6.38
CA ILE A 60 7.91 -5.36 -7.67
C ILE A 60 6.86 -6.50 -7.71
N PRO A 61 6.76 -7.43 -6.74
CA PRO A 61 5.74 -8.48 -6.80
C PRO A 61 4.31 -7.98 -6.56
N TYR A 62 4.13 -6.89 -5.81
CA TYR A 62 2.80 -6.32 -5.51
C TYR A 62 2.10 -5.82 -6.78
N PHE A 63 2.80 -5.07 -7.63
CA PHE A 63 2.25 -4.53 -8.88
C PHE A 63 1.88 -5.61 -9.90
N ASN A 64 2.55 -6.77 -9.84
CA ASN A 64 2.39 -7.84 -10.83
C ASN A 64 1.29 -8.86 -10.46
N PHE A 65 0.74 -8.85 -9.24
CA PHE A 65 -0.26 -9.84 -8.81
C PHE A 65 -1.46 -9.94 -9.75
N GLY A 66 -1.93 -8.83 -10.31
CA GLY A 66 -3.11 -8.86 -11.17
C GLY A 66 -2.92 -9.69 -12.44
N PHE A 67 -1.69 -9.90 -12.90
CA PHE A 67 -1.38 -10.85 -13.98
C PHE A 67 -1.53 -12.30 -13.50
N PHE A 68 -0.98 -12.63 -12.34
CA PHE A 68 -1.14 -13.96 -11.73
C PHE A 68 -2.62 -14.28 -11.52
N LYS A 69 -3.42 -13.30 -11.05
CA LYS A 69 -4.86 -13.45 -10.91
C LYS A 69 -5.56 -13.72 -12.23
N ALA A 70 -5.23 -12.96 -13.27
CA ALA A 70 -5.79 -13.16 -14.60
C ALA A 70 -5.51 -14.58 -15.15
N PHE A 71 -4.32 -15.12 -14.86
CA PHE A 71 -3.92 -16.47 -15.27
C PHE A 71 -4.43 -17.60 -14.36
N GLY A 72 -4.97 -17.30 -13.18
CA GLY A 72 -5.67 -18.30 -12.34
C GLY A 72 -5.43 -18.21 -10.83
N ALA A 73 -4.56 -17.33 -10.34
CA ALA A 73 -4.33 -17.19 -8.90
C ALA A 73 -5.44 -16.39 -8.22
N GLU A 74 -6.39 -17.05 -7.56
CA GLU A 74 -7.45 -16.33 -6.82
C GLU A 74 -6.87 -15.40 -5.73
N ASN A 75 -5.79 -15.85 -5.09
CA ASN A 75 -4.96 -15.15 -4.12
C ASN A 75 -3.54 -15.78 -4.14
N VAL A 76 -2.65 -15.47 -3.19
CA VAL A 76 -1.33 -16.12 -3.03
C VAL A 76 -1.46 -17.54 -2.51
N PHE A 77 -2.34 -17.73 -1.54
CA PHE A 77 -2.59 -19.00 -0.87
C PHE A 77 -4.01 -19.48 -1.15
N GLY A 78 -4.17 -20.79 -1.33
CA GLY A 78 -5.47 -21.45 -1.37
C GLY A 78 -6.12 -21.46 0.01
N LYS A 79 -7.39 -21.85 0.06
CA LYS A 79 -8.13 -22.00 1.31
C LYS A 79 -8.17 -23.47 1.78
N ASP A 80 -8.26 -23.66 3.09
CA ASP A 80 -8.62 -24.94 3.71
C ASP A 80 -10.14 -25.19 3.61
N ALA A 81 -10.59 -26.34 4.10
CA ALA A 81 -12.01 -26.71 4.10
C ALA A 81 -12.90 -25.77 4.96
N LYS A 82 -12.30 -24.95 5.83
CA LYS A 82 -12.99 -23.98 6.70
C LYS A 82 -12.94 -22.56 6.13
N GLY A 83 -12.31 -22.37 4.97
CA GLY A 83 -12.17 -21.07 4.32
C GLY A 83 -10.99 -20.23 4.79
N ASN A 84 -10.13 -20.74 5.68
CA ASN A 84 -8.90 -20.05 6.10
C ASN A 84 -7.82 -20.21 5.05
N LEU A 85 -6.90 -19.25 4.95
CA LEU A 85 -5.74 -19.40 4.07
C LEU A 85 -4.84 -20.55 4.55
N ASP A 86 -4.45 -21.40 3.62
CA ASP A 86 -3.56 -22.54 3.83
C ASP A 86 -2.19 -22.22 3.23
N PRO A 87 -1.17 -21.89 4.06
CA PRO A 87 0.13 -21.49 3.57
C PRO A 87 0.90 -22.60 2.84
N SER A 88 0.45 -23.87 2.92
CA SER A 88 1.04 -24.97 2.15
C SER A 88 0.58 -25.01 0.68
N LYS A 89 -0.51 -24.30 0.35
CA LYS A 89 -1.14 -24.30 -0.98
C LYS A 89 -0.89 -22.98 -1.70
N LEU A 90 0.28 -22.84 -2.33
CA LEU A 90 0.58 -21.67 -3.17
C LEU A 90 -0.20 -21.72 -4.49
N LEU A 91 -0.83 -20.60 -4.85
CA LEU A 91 -1.59 -20.43 -6.10
C LEU A 91 -0.84 -19.60 -7.15
N ILE A 92 0.30 -19.01 -6.79
CA ILE A 92 1.15 -18.20 -7.69
C ILE A 92 2.25 -19.04 -8.39
N GLY A 93 2.29 -20.35 -8.15
CA GLY A 93 3.24 -21.29 -8.76
C GLY A 93 2.67 -22.03 -9.97
N GLY A 94 3.39 -23.06 -10.44
CA GLY A 94 2.98 -23.94 -11.53
C GLY A 94 2.60 -23.19 -12.81
N GLU A 95 1.64 -23.74 -13.57
CA GLU A 95 1.20 -23.17 -14.86
C GLU A 95 0.71 -21.71 -14.73
N VAL A 96 0.09 -21.34 -13.60
CA VAL A 96 -0.34 -19.96 -13.32
C VAL A 96 0.86 -19.03 -13.25
N GLY A 97 1.87 -19.40 -12.45
CA GLY A 97 3.10 -18.62 -12.32
C GLY A 97 3.88 -18.56 -13.63
N GLU A 98 3.94 -19.66 -14.37
CA GLU A 98 4.64 -19.74 -15.65
C GLU A 98 4.04 -18.78 -16.69
N LYS A 99 2.72 -18.78 -16.84
CA LYS A 99 2.04 -17.87 -17.77
C LYS A 99 2.14 -16.41 -17.36
N ALA A 100 2.03 -16.13 -16.06
CA ALA A 100 2.17 -14.77 -15.54
C ALA A 100 3.58 -14.23 -15.77
N LEU A 101 4.62 -14.99 -15.41
CA LEU A 101 6.02 -14.58 -15.64
C LEU A 101 6.34 -14.49 -17.13
N GLN A 102 5.80 -15.38 -17.98
CA GLN A 102 5.97 -15.27 -19.42
C GLN A 102 5.32 -14.00 -19.97
N PHE A 103 4.12 -13.63 -19.52
CA PHE A 103 3.49 -12.37 -19.94
C PHE A 103 4.31 -11.14 -19.49
N ILE A 104 4.80 -11.14 -18.26
CA ILE A 104 5.66 -10.06 -17.74
C ILE A 104 6.96 -9.97 -18.55
N LYS A 105 7.54 -11.11 -18.93
CA LYS A 105 8.70 -11.20 -19.82
C LYS A 105 8.39 -10.67 -21.22
N ASP A 106 7.21 -10.98 -21.77
CA ASP A 106 6.75 -10.50 -23.07
C ASP A 106 6.58 -8.97 -23.08
N LEU A 107 6.13 -8.33 -21.98
CA LEU A 107 6.07 -6.86 -21.88
C LEU A 107 7.42 -6.19 -22.19
N ARG A 108 8.53 -6.82 -21.81
CA ARG A 108 9.88 -6.35 -22.13
C ARG A 108 10.34 -6.81 -23.52
N PHE A 109 10.44 -8.11 -23.73
CA PHE A 109 11.18 -8.65 -24.87
C PHE A 109 10.36 -8.85 -26.14
N ARG A 110 9.03 -8.89 -26.05
CA ARG A 110 8.13 -9.11 -27.19
C ARG A 110 7.36 -7.83 -27.58
N PHE A 111 6.80 -7.15 -26.59
CA PHE A 111 6.00 -5.94 -26.79
C PHE A 111 6.83 -4.65 -26.68
N ASN A 112 8.06 -4.74 -26.16
CA ASN A 112 8.98 -3.61 -26.02
C ASN A 112 8.38 -2.40 -25.27
N LEU A 113 7.60 -2.68 -24.22
CA LEU A 113 6.90 -1.66 -23.41
C LEU A 113 7.68 -1.28 -22.15
N VAL A 114 8.41 -2.22 -21.55
CA VAL A 114 9.11 -2.01 -20.27
C VAL A 114 10.60 -2.34 -20.42
N PRO A 115 11.46 -1.35 -20.73
CA PRO A 115 12.89 -1.57 -20.89
C PRO A 115 13.59 -1.97 -19.57
N GLU A 116 14.86 -2.32 -19.68
CA GLU A 116 15.71 -2.56 -18.52
C GLU A 116 15.86 -1.29 -17.65
N GLY A 117 16.03 -1.48 -16.34
CA GLY A 117 16.23 -0.37 -15.39
C GLY A 117 14.96 0.39 -14.98
N VAL A 118 13.79 0.06 -15.52
CA VAL A 118 12.52 0.67 -15.09
C VAL A 118 12.12 0.13 -13.72
N ASP A 119 12.26 0.97 -12.70
CA ASP A 119 11.72 0.76 -11.35
C ASP A 119 10.54 1.72 -11.08
N TYR A 120 10.08 1.76 -9.82
CA TYR A 120 9.00 2.65 -9.41
C TYR A 120 9.33 4.13 -9.68
N GLY A 121 10.54 4.58 -9.33
CA GLY A 121 10.94 5.98 -9.45
C GLY A 121 11.06 6.42 -10.90
N VAL A 122 11.60 5.56 -11.77
CA VAL A 122 11.68 5.83 -13.21
C VAL A 122 10.30 5.99 -13.83
N ALA A 123 9.37 5.05 -13.56
CA ALA A 123 8.03 5.10 -14.12
C ALA A 123 7.19 6.27 -13.56
N ASP A 124 7.23 6.48 -12.25
CA ASP A 124 6.53 7.58 -11.56
C ASP A 124 7.05 8.96 -12.00
N GLY A 125 8.37 9.10 -12.13
CA GLY A 125 9.01 10.30 -12.65
C GLY A 125 8.57 10.62 -14.08
N ALA A 126 8.68 9.64 -14.99
CA ALA A 126 8.29 9.82 -16.39
C ALA A 126 6.79 10.20 -16.55
N PHE A 127 5.91 9.67 -15.69
CA PHE A 127 4.49 10.04 -15.70
C PHE A 127 4.28 11.48 -15.22
N LYS A 128 4.95 11.90 -14.14
CA LYS A 128 4.89 13.29 -13.63
C LYS A 128 5.49 14.31 -14.60
N ASP A 129 6.47 13.90 -15.40
CA ASP A 129 7.10 14.74 -16.42
C ASP A 129 6.25 14.81 -17.72
N GLY A 130 5.13 14.06 -17.79
CA GLY A 130 4.27 13.99 -18.98
C GLY A 130 4.86 13.17 -20.12
N ALA A 131 5.96 12.45 -19.88
CA ALA A 131 6.66 11.63 -20.88
C ALA A 131 6.09 10.19 -20.99
N LEU A 132 5.28 9.75 -20.04
CA LEU A 132 4.66 8.42 -20.01
C LEU A 132 3.13 8.52 -20.12
N ALA A 133 2.55 7.84 -21.11
CA ALA A 133 1.11 7.88 -21.35
C ALA A 133 0.28 7.08 -20.33
N MET A 134 0.80 5.93 -19.87
CA MET A 134 0.09 5.01 -18.97
C MET A 134 1.04 4.43 -17.93
N ILE A 135 0.54 4.28 -16.69
CA ILE A 135 1.28 3.67 -15.59
C ILE A 135 0.34 2.77 -14.77
N ILE A 136 0.85 1.62 -14.32
CA ILE A 136 0.18 0.84 -13.27
C ILE A 136 0.65 1.42 -11.93
N ASN A 137 -0.18 2.25 -11.31
CA ASN A 137 0.12 2.81 -10.00
C ASN A 137 -1.13 2.85 -9.10
N GLY A 138 -0.94 3.14 -7.82
CA GLY A 138 -2.03 3.23 -6.86
C GLY A 138 -2.39 4.66 -6.46
N PRO A 139 -3.41 4.79 -5.59
CA PRO A 139 -3.95 6.09 -5.19
C PRO A 139 -2.98 6.98 -4.40
N TRP A 140 -1.88 6.42 -3.91
CA TRP A 140 -0.84 7.15 -3.16
C TRP A 140 -0.09 8.17 -4.02
N ALA A 141 0.10 7.90 -5.32
CA ALA A 141 0.85 8.77 -6.21
C ALA A 141 0.04 9.98 -6.72
N LEU A 142 -1.29 9.93 -6.59
CA LEU A 142 -2.17 10.93 -7.20
C LEU A 142 -1.98 12.34 -6.64
N GLY A 143 -1.52 12.48 -5.40
CA GLY A 143 -1.17 13.78 -4.84
C GLY A 143 -0.09 14.48 -5.67
N ASP A 144 0.98 13.74 -5.98
CA ASP A 144 2.08 14.27 -6.80
C ASP A 144 1.65 14.51 -8.24
N TYR A 145 0.77 13.68 -8.80
CA TYR A 145 0.24 13.88 -10.16
C TYR A 145 -0.61 15.15 -10.26
N LYS A 146 -1.48 15.38 -9.26
CA LYS A 146 -2.26 16.63 -9.13
C LYS A 146 -1.34 17.84 -9.01
N LYS A 147 -0.28 17.74 -8.19
CA LYS A 147 0.72 18.80 -8.01
C LYS A 147 1.50 19.10 -9.30
N ALA A 148 1.84 18.06 -10.07
CA ALA A 148 2.46 18.16 -11.38
C ALA A 148 1.49 18.62 -12.48
N LYS A 149 0.20 18.80 -12.15
CA LYS A 149 -0.88 19.22 -13.07
C LYS A 149 -1.10 18.25 -14.24
N ILE A 150 -0.84 16.96 -14.00
CA ILE A 150 -1.21 15.90 -14.95
C ILE A 150 -2.73 15.76 -14.98
N ASP A 151 -3.32 15.78 -16.17
CA ASP A 151 -4.72 15.38 -16.38
C ASP A 151 -4.77 13.87 -16.58
N PHE A 152 -5.27 13.13 -15.57
CA PHE A 152 -5.22 11.67 -15.55
C PHE A 152 -6.61 11.03 -15.43
N GLY A 153 -6.75 9.87 -16.07
CA GLY A 153 -7.86 8.95 -15.89
C GLY A 153 -7.47 7.72 -15.07
N ILE A 154 -8.47 7.07 -14.47
CA ILE A 154 -8.28 5.81 -13.71
C ILE A 154 -9.19 4.75 -14.32
N ALA A 155 -8.60 3.62 -14.72
CA ALA A 155 -9.31 2.49 -15.29
C ALA A 155 -8.71 1.16 -14.81
N PRO A 156 -9.49 0.06 -14.80
CA PRO A 156 -8.93 -1.29 -14.67
C PRO A 156 -7.88 -1.57 -15.74
N PHE A 157 -6.81 -2.28 -15.37
CA PHE A 157 -5.83 -2.72 -16.35
C PHE A 157 -6.46 -3.77 -17.29
N PRO A 158 -6.12 -3.78 -18.59
CA PRO A 158 -6.66 -4.77 -19.52
C PRO A 158 -6.31 -6.21 -19.15
N THR A 159 -7.21 -7.15 -19.44
CA THR A 159 -6.92 -8.58 -19.27
C THR A 159 -5.75 -9.00 -20.17
N PRO A 160 -4.68 -9.62 -19.65
CA PRO A 160 -3.57 -10.11 -20.46
C PRO A 160 -4.03 -11.12 -21.53
N PRO A 161 -3.44 -11.12 -22.74
CA PRO A 161 -3.73 -12.12 -23.76
C PRO A 161 -3.50 -13.55 -23.23
N GLY A 162 -4.46 -14.44 -23.50
CA GLY A 162 -4.42 -15.84 -23.04
C GLY A 162 -4.78 -16.06 -21.57
N ALA A 163 -5.09 -15.01 -20.82
CA ALA A 163 -5.63 -15.12 -19.48
C ALA A 163 -7.13 -15.47 -19.50
N LYS A 164 -7.57 -16.31 -18.55
CA LYS A 164 -8.96 -16.80 -18.48
C LYS A 164 -9.84 -15.91 -17.61
N ASN A 165 -9.25 -15.17 -16.68
CA ASN A 165 -9.94 -14.31 -15.74
C ASN A 165 -9.61 -12.83 -16.00
N PRO A 166 -10.50 -11.89 -15.61
CA PRO A 166 -10.16 -10.47 -15.60
C PRO A 166 -8.91 -10.19 -14.75
N TRP A 167 -8.15 -9.17 -15.15
CA TRP A 167 -7.12 -8.61 -14.28
C TRP A 167 -7.76 -8.06 -13.01
N GLY A 168 -7.10 -8.26 -11.87
CA GLY A 168 -7.55 -7.69 -10.60
C GLY A 168 -6.39 -7.55 -9.61
N PRO A 169 -6.20 -6.37 -9.00
CA PRO A 169 -5.01 -6.10 -8.19
C PRO A 169 -5.18 -6.64 -6.77
N PHE A 170 -4.12 -6.49 -5.98
CA PHE A 170 -4.25 -6.59 -4.54
C PHE A 170 -5.01 -5.39 -3.98
N LEU A 171 -5.91 -5.65 -3.03
CA LEU A 171 -6.50 -4.62 -2.18
C LEU A 171 -5.68 -4.51 -0.90
N GLY A 172 -5.02 -3.36 -0.74
CA GLY A 172 -4.29 -3.00 0.47
C GLY A 172 -5.13 -2.09 1.35
N VAL A 173 -5.28 -2.44 2.62
CA VAL A 173 -5.90 -1.58 3.64
C VAL A 173 -4.79 -0.96 4.48
N GLN A 174 -4.67 0.36 4.41
CA GLN A 174 -3.71 1.11 5.22
C GLN A 174 -4.32 1.43 6.58
N GLY A 175 -3.52 1.26 7.64
CA GLY A 175 -3.96 1.48 9.01
C GLY A 175 -2.86 2.08 9.87
N VAL A 176 -3.26 2.78 10.94
CA VAL A 176 -2.35 3.26 11.97
C VAL A 176 -2.23 2.17 13.04
N VAL A 177 -1.00 1.72 13.30
CA VAL A 177 -0.70 0.74 14.36
C VAL A 177 0.10 1.41 15.47
N VAL A 178 -0.17 1.01 16.71
CA VAL A 178 0.55 1.51 17.89
C VAL A 178 1.50 0.43 18.39
N ASN A 179 2.77 0.79 18.54
CA ASN A 179 3.79 -0.11 19.08
C ASN A 179 3.41 -0.56 20.50
N ALA A 180 3.28 -1.88 20.70
CA ALA A 180 2.96 -2.50 21.98
C ALA A 180 4.01 -2.22 23.08
N TYR A 181 5.22 -1.81 22.72
CA TYR A 181 6.30 -1.45 23.64
C TYR A 181 6.49 0.06 23.80
N SER A 182 5.64 0.88 23.16
CA SER A 182 5.70 2.34 23.30
C SER A 182 5.64 2.74 24.77
N LYS A 183 6.51 3.68 25.17
CA LYS A 183 6.46 4.30 26.51
C LYS A 183 5.37 5.36 26.61
N ASN A 184 4.83 5.81 25.47
CA ASN A 184 3.84 6.87 25.36
C ASN A 184 2.53 6.37 24.71
N LYS A 185 2.03 5.19 25.12
CA LYS A 185 0.86 4.54 24.49
C LYS A 185 -0.38 5.43 24.44
N THR A 186 -0.72 6.10 25.54
CA THR A 186 -1.91 6.97 25.61
C THR A 186 -1.83 8.08 24.57
N ALA A 187 -0.71 8.78 24.48
CA ALA A 187 -0.50 9.84 23.49
C ALA A 187 -0.50 9.27 22.06
N ALA A 188 0.17 8.14 21.82
CA ALA A 188 0.21 7.48 20.52
C ALA A 188 -1.19 7.03 20.04
N VAL A 189 -2.00 6.44 20.94
CA VAL A 189 -3.39 6.05 20.63
C VAL A 189 -4.25 7.28 20.38
N ASN A 190 -4.10 8.35 21.17
CA ASN A 190 -4.85 9.58 20.96
C ASN A 190 -4.51 10.22 19.62
N PHE A 191 -3.23 10.28 19.26
CA PHE A 191 -2.81 10.75 17.94
C PHE A 191 -3.34 9.85 16.82
N ALA A 192 -3.23 8.53 16.95
CA ALA A 192 -3.78 7.60 15.96
C ALA A 192 -5.28 7.82 15.73
N LYS A 193 -6.05 8.09 16.80
CA LYS A 193 -7.48 8.39 16.72
C LYS A 193 -7.78 9.70 15.99
N THR A 194 -6.94 10.74 16.14
CA THR A 194 -7.16 12.00 15.42
C THR A 194 -6.97 11.82 13.91
N LEU A 195 -6.01 10.98 13.50
CA LEU A 195 -5.72 10.71 12.08
C LEU A 195 -6.89 10.04 11.34
N ILE A 196 -7.69 9.22 12.04
CA ILE A 196 -8.73 8.39 11.42
C ILE A 196 -10.15 8.94 11.58
N THR A 197 -10.32 10.20 12.01
CA THR A 197 -11.64 10.84 12.02
C THR A 197 -12.18 10.99 10.60
N GLY A 198 -13.50 10.98 10.41
CA GLY A 198 -14.11 11.10 9.07
C GLY A 198 -13.61 12.32 8.29
N LYS A 199 -13.47 13.47 8.97
CA LYS A 199 -12.89 14.70 8.41
C LYS A 199 -11.44 14.50 7.94
N ASN A 200 -10.61 13.85 8.74
CA ASN A 200 -9.21 13.62 8.40
C ASN A 200 -9.03 12.55 7.32
N LEU A 201 -9.90 11.54 7.26
CA LEU A 201 -9.89 10.59 6.15
C LEU A 201 -10.27 11.27 4.82
N VAL A 202 -11.26 12.15 4.82
CA VAL A 202 -11.63 12.94 3.63
C VAL A 202 -10.49 13.89 3.23
N SER A 203 -9.90 14.61 4.19
CA SER A 203 -8.80 15.54 3.86
C SER A 203 -7.54 14.81 3.39
N PHE A 204 -7.26 13.61 3.89
CA PHE A 204 -6.17 12.77 3.42
C PHE A 204 -6.39 12.28 1.99
N ASN A 205 -7.60 11.87 1.65
CA ASN A 205 -7.98 11.55 0.27
C ASN A 205 -7.77 12.74 -0.67
N GLN A 206 -8.17 13.94 -0.25
CA GLN A 206 -8.01 15.15 -1.06
C GLN A 206 -6.54 15.52 -1.28
N ALA A 207 -5.70 15.36 -0.26
CA ALA A 207 -4.26 15.59 -0.35
C ALA A 207 -3.57 14.61 -1.31
N GLY A 208 -3.91 13.33 -1.23
CA GLY A 208 -3.41 12.29 -2.13
C GLY A 208 -4.51 11.78 -3.04
N GLY A 209 -4.87 10.51 -2.84
CA GLY A 209 -6.00 9.89 -3.51
C GLY A 209 -6.52 8.62 -2.83
N ARG A 210 -5.98 8.25 -1.65
CA ARG A 210 -6.37 7.01 -0.97
C ARG A 210 -7.82 7.05 -0.50
N ILE A 211 -8.54 5.97 -0.75
CA ILE A 211 -9.98 5.90 -0.53
C ILE A 211 -10.26 5.60 0.96
N PRO A 212 -11.09 6.38 1.66
CA PRO A 212 -11.46 6.09 3.04
C PRO A 212 -12.18 4.74 3.19
N VAL A 213 -11.80 3.95 4.19
CA VAL A 213 -12.51 2.72 4.57
C VAL A 213 -13.77 2.98 5.42
N SER A 214 -13.93 4.20 5.94
CA SER A 214 -15.15 4.63 6.62
C SER A 214 -16.29 4.83 5.63
N LYS A 215 -17.41 4.13 5.82
CA LYS A 215 -18.60 4.24 4.96
C LYS A 215 -19.11 5.68 4.84
N SER A 216 -19.13 6.44 5.94
CA SER A 216 -19.61 7.83 5.93
C SER A 216 -18.64 8.78 5.20
N ALA A 217 -17.34 8.60 5.38
CA ALA A 217 -16.32 9.38 4.68
C ALA A 217 -16.32 9.07 3.17
N ALA A 218 -16.42 7.79 2.80
CA ALA A 218 -16.52 7.37 1.41
C ALA A 218 -17.77 7.94 0.73
N LYS A 219 -18.93 7.96 1.41
CA LYS A 219 -20.16 8.59 0.90
C LYS A 219 -19.99 10.09 0.63
N THR A 220 -19.21 10.79 1.46
CA THR A 220 -18.92 12.23 1.26
C THR A 220 -18.13 12.48 -0.03
N LEU A 221 -17.39 11.48 -0.50
CA LEU A 221 -16.56 11.53 -1.71
C LEU A 221 -17.17 10.77 -2.89
N GLU A 222 -18.48 10.44 -2.86
CA GLU A 222 -19.10 9.60 -3.90
C GLU A 222 -19.03 10.22 -5.32
N LYS A 223 -18.93 11.55 -5.39
CA LYS A 223 -18.80 12.31 -6.65
C LYS A 223 -17.34 12.58 -7.04
N ASP A 224 -16.37 12.19 -6.22
CA ASP A 224 -14.96 12.37 -6.53
C ASP A 224 -14.53 11.39 -7.64
N PRO A 225 -13.99 11.88 -8.77
CA PRO A 225 -13.57 11.02 -9.88
C PRO A 225 -12.51 9.96 -9.49
N VAL A 226 -11.65 10.25 -8.51
CA VAL A 226 -10.67 9.29 -7.99
C VAL A 226 -11.38 8.14 -7.30
N VAL A 227 -12.36 8.45 -6.45
CA VAL A 227 -13.17 7.43 -5.77
C VAL A 227 -13.97 6.61 -6.78
N ALA A 228 -14.61 7.26 -7.76
CA ALA A 228 -15.38 6.57 -8.79
C ALA A 228 -14.49 5.65 -9.64
N GLY A 229 -13.30 6.11 -10.02
CA GLY A 229 -12.31 5.34 -10.78
C GLY A 229 -11.82 4.11 -10.03
N PHE A 230 -11.30 4.29 -8.81
CA PHE A 230 -10.79 3.17 -8.01
C PHE A 230 -11.88 2.22 -7.51
N SER A 231 -13.13 2.67 -7.31
CA SER A 231 -14.22 1.76 -6.92
C SER A 231 -14.46 0.66 -7.96
N LYS A 232 -14.30 0.98 -9.25
CA LYS A 232 -14.37 -0.02 -10.34
C LYS A 232 -13.20 -1.00 -10.29
N VAL A 233 -12.00 -0.52 -9.94
CA VAL A 233 -10.80 -1.35 -9.77
C VAL A 233 -10.92 -2.27 -8.55
N PHE A 234 -11.45 -1.75 -7.45
CA PHE A 234 -11.58 -2.51 -6.20
C PHE A 234 -12.54 -3.69 -6.31
N ALA A 235 -13.60 -3.56 -7.11
CA ALA A 235 -14.54 -4.64 -7.38
C ALA A 235 -13.88 -5.87 -8.04
N LEU A 236 -12.72 -5.70 -8.67
CA LEU A 236 -11.96 -6.77 -9.32
C LEU A 236 -10.85 -7.32 -8.43
N GLY A 237 -10.49 -6.64 -7.35
CA GLY A 237 -9.30 -6.96 -6.57
C GLY A 237 -9.52 -8.04 -5.52
N THR A 238 -8.41 -8.61 -5.04
CA THR A 238 -8.38 -9.56 -3.93
C THR A 238 -7.63 -8.94 -2.74
N PRO A 239 -8.15 -8.99 -1.49
CA PRO A 239 -7.40 -8.56 -0.32
C PRO A 239 -6.07 -9.31 -0.16
N MET A 240 -5.01 -8.58 0.16
CA MET A 240 -3.72 -9.20 0.49
C MET A 240 -3.86 -10.14 1.70
N PRO A 241 -3.21 -11.33 1.68
CA PRO A 241 -3.09 -12.17 2.86
C PRO A 241 -2.45 -11.41 4.02
N ASN A 242 -3.04 -11.53 5.21
CA ASN A 242 -2.50 -10.96 6.45
C ASN A 242 -1.90 -12.04 7.38
N ILE A 243 -1.77 -13.28 6.92
CA ILE A 243 -1.12 -14.35 7.67
C ILE A 243 0.40 -14.12 7.73
N PRO A 244 1.09 -14.50 8.82
CA PRO A 244 2.52 -14.26 8.99
C PRO A 244 3.39 -14.76 7.83
N GLU A 245 2.99 -15.87 7.21
CA GLU A 245 3.69 -16.52 6.09
C GLU A 245 3.80 -15.63 4.85
N MET A 246 2.90 -14.66 4.68
CA MET A 246 2.96 -13.74 3.53
C MET A 246 4.27 -12.93 3.51
N GLY A 247 4.85 -12.62 4.67
CA GLY A 247 6.14 -11.94 4.77
C GLY A 247 7.30 -12.72 4.14
N LYS A 248 7.16 -14.03 4.00
CA LYS A 248 8.16 -14.94 3.42
C LYS A 248 8.00 -15.12 1.90
N VAL A 249 6.91 -14.61 1.32
CA VAL A 249 6.58 -14.76 -0.10
C VAL A 249 7.23 -13.67 -0.95
N TRP A 250 7.23 -12.43 -0.47
CA TRP A 250 7.59 -11.26 -1.28
C TRP A 250 8.99 -11.32 -1.87
N GLY A 251 9.99 -11.73 -1.07
CA GLY A 251 11.39 -11.83 -1.52
C GLY A 251 11.57 -12.82 -2.67
N PRO A 252 11.27 -14.12 -2.45
CA PRO A 252 11.38 -15.13 -3.51
C PRO A 252 10.54 -14.80 -4.75
N TRP A 253 9.34 -14.25 -4.57
CA TRP A 253 8.47 -13.89 -5.68
C TRP A 253 9.01 -12.71 -6.50
N GLY A 254 9.53 -11.68 -5.82
CA GLY A 254 10.22 -10.57 -6.48
C GLY A 254 11.47 -11.03 -7.24
N ASN A 255 12.26 -11.94 -6.65
CA ASN A 255 13.43 -12.53 -7.31
C ASN A 255 13.04 -13.29 -8.57
N ALA A 256 11.96 -14.08 -8.53
CA ALA A 256 11.47 -14.82 -9.68
C ALA A 256 11.07 -13.89 -10.85
N ILE A 257 10.39 -12.78 -10.56
CA ILE A 257 10.06 -11.77 -11.57
C ILE A 257 11.33 -11.16 -12.16
N SER A 258 12.28 -10.74 -11.31
CA SER A 258 13.55 -10.16 -11.75
C SER A 258 14.35 -11.11 -12.64
N LEU A 259 14.44 -12.40 -12.28
CA LEU A 259 15.12 -13.42 -13.08
C LEU A 259 14.43 -13.66 -14.43
N ALA A 260 13.09 -13.64 -14.46
CA ALA A 260 12.34 -13.84 -15.70
C ALA A 260 12.55 -12.69 -16.69
N ILE A 261 12.68 -11.44 -16.22
CA ILE A 261 12.86 -10.26 -17.09
C ILE A 261 14.31 -9.89 -17.35
N GLN A 262 15.27 -10.58 -16.72
CA GLN A 262 16.69 -10.28 -16.89
C GLN A 262 17.20 -10.63 -18.30
N ARG A 263 16.68 -11.70 -18.91
CA ARG A 263 17.13 -12.16 -20.23
C ARG A 263 16.01 -12.86 -21.03
N PRO A 264 16.01 -12.79 -22.38
CA PRO A 264 14.97 -13.40 -23.20
C PRO A 264 14.84 -14.92 -23.05
N ASP A 265 15.97 -15.62 -22.86
CA ASP A 265 16.11 -17.07 -22.76
C ASP A 265 15.90 -17.61 -21.32
N ALA A 266 15.42 -16.78 -20.40
CA ALA A 266 15.13 -17.21 -19.04
C ALA A 266 14.14 -18.40 -19.02
N ASN A 267 14.55 -19.49 -18.35
CA ASN A 267 13.73 -20.68 -18.16
C ASN A 267 12.66 -20.42 -17.09
N VAL A 268 11.52 -19.89 -17.55
CA VAL A 268 10.40 -19.47 -16.69
C VAL A 268 9.89 -20.62 -15.82
N LYS A 269 9.79 -21.84 -16.37
CA LYS A 269 9.36 -23.02 -15.61
C LYS A 269 10.26 -23.29 -14.42
N LYS A 270 11.58 -23.34 -14.65
CA LYS A 270 12.55 -23.57 -13.58
C LYS A 270 12.52 -22.45 -12.52
N ILE A 271 12.39 -21.19 -12.96
CA ILE A 271 12.27 -20.04 -12.06
C ILE A 271 11.06 -20.17 -11.13
N VAL A 272 9.90 -20.58 -11.67
CA VAL A 272 8.68 -20.78 -10.86
C VAL A 272 8.82 -21.95 -9.89
N GLU A 273 9.42 -23.05 -10.33
CA GLU A 273 9.71 -24.21 -9.46
C GLU A 273 10.61 -23.81 -8.28
N ASP A 274 11.67 -23.06 -8.55
CA ASP A 274 12.62 -22.59 -7.53
C ASP A 274 11.98 -21.59 -6.57
N MET A 275 11.17 -20.66 -7.08
CA MET A 275 10.38 -19.72 -6.28
C MET A 275 9.46 -20.47 -5.29
N VAL A 276 8.71 -21.46 -5.76
CA VAL A 276 7.81 -22.25 -4.92
C VAL A 276 8.60 -23.02 -3.85
N ALA A 277 9.72 -23.63 -4.23
CA ALA A 277 10.57 -24.37 -3.29
C ALA A 277 11.15 -23.46 -2.20
N GLU A 278 11.62 -22.26 -2.57
CA GLU A 278 12.15 -21.28 -1.63
C GLU A 278 11.09 -20.78 -0.65
N ILE A 279 9.89 -20.47 -1.13
CA ILE A 279 8.78 -20.04 -0.27
C ILE A 279 8.39 -21.15 0.71
N LYS A 280 8.24 -22.39 0.24
CA LYS A 280 7.91 -23.55 1.10
C LYS A 280 8.96 -23.75 2.20
N LYS A 281 10.24 -23.74 1.81
CA LYS A 281 11.37 -23.82 2.74
C LYS A 281 11.34 -22.69 3.77
N ALA A 282 11.08 -21.46 3.34
CA ALA A 282 11.01 -20.31 4.25
C ALA A 282 9.82 -20.43 5.22
N ILE A 283 8.67 -20.91 4.76
CA ILE A 283 7.48 -21.13 5.59
C ILE A 283 7.73 -22.25 6.62
N GLY A 284 8.53 -23.25 6.27
CA GLY A 284 8.75 -24.46 7.07
C GLY A 284 7.76 -25.56 6.72
N LYS A 285 7.38 -25.65 5.45
CA LYS A 285 6.41 -26.60 4.88
C LYS A 285 7.01 -27.32 3.68
#